data_AF-A0A2P8K742-F1
#
_entry.id   AF-A0A2P8K742-F1
#
_cell.length_a   1.000
_cell.length_b   1.000
_cell.length_c   1.000
_cell.angle_alpha   90.00
_cell.angle_beta   90.00
_cell.angle_gamma   90.00
#
_symmetry.space_group_name_H-M   'P 1'
#
loop_
_entity.id
_entity.type
_entity.pdbx_description
1 polymer ?
#
loop_
_entity_poly.entity_id
_entity_poly.type
_entity_poly.pdbx_seq_one_letter_code
_entity_poly.pdbx_strand_id
1 'polypeptide(L)'
;QCGIPLFAPFEGNASASVSSFFPQNICLGDILKNSGYENYFVQGANLRFAGKDVFLKSHGFDHLYGAEELKTTVADPTYRNDWGFYDDTVLDETWKKFEELSQSGKRFSLFALTVDTHHPDGFISRTCERKRYDVDGKKNLSFSAVSCSQEHIAALIEKI
;
A
#
# COMPACT_ATOMS: atom_id res chain seq x y z
N GLN A 1 3.81 7.18 -9.49
CA GLN A 1 2.53 7.63 -10.11
C GLN A 1 2.86 8.59 -11.25
N CYS A 2 2.36 8.35 -12.46
CA CYS A 2 2.78 9.09 -13.66
C CYS A 2 1.67 9.94 -14.32
N GLY A 3 0.44 9.91 -13.78
CA GLY A 3 -0.68 10.70 -14.30
C GLY A 3 -1.16 10.27 -15.70
N ILE A 4 -0.71 9.12 -16.20
CA ILE A 4 -1.05 8.59 -17.53
C ILE A 4 -1.62 7.18 -17.42
N PRO A 5 -2.54 6.77 -18.32
CA PRO A 5 -3.03 5.39 -18.35
C PRO A 5 -1.91 4.40 -18.68
N LEU A 6 -1.98 3.22 -18.07
CA LEU A 6 -1.05 2.12 -18.38
C LEU A 6 -1.45 1.45 -19.71
N PHE A 7 -0.83 1.87 -20.81
CA PHE A 7 -0.90 1.17 -22.09
C PHE A 7 0.27 0.20 -22.20
N ALA A 8 0.03 -1.05 -21.82
CA ALA A 8 1.06 -2.07 -21.75
C ALA A 8 0.69 -3.30 -22.59
N PRO A 9 1.68 -3.99 -23.20
CA PRO A 9 1.45 -5.18 -24.02
C PRO A 9 1.20 -6.45 -23.18
N PHE A 10 0.59 -6.33 -22.01
CA PHE A 10 0.30 -7.43 -21.10
C PHE A 10 -1.09 -7.25 -20.48
N GLU A 11 -1.79 -8.36 -20.24
CA GLU A 11 -3.12 -8.36 -19.63
C GLU A 11 -3.06 -8.53 -18.10
N GLY A 12 -3.95 -7.82 -17.39
CA GLY A 12 -4.10 -7.95 -15.95
C GLY A 12 -2.81 -7.67 -15.18
N ASN A 13 -2.43 -8.58 -14.28
CA ASN A 13 -1.25 -8.45 -13.41
C ASN A 13 0.04 -9.02 -14.00
N ALA A 14 0.05 -9.36 -15.29
CA ALA A 14 1.18 -10.01 -15.98
C ALA A 14 2.36 -9.06 -16.30
N SER A 15 2.44 -7.94 -15.60
CA SER A 15 3.43 -6.89 -15.81
C SER A 15 4.79 -7.18 -15.18
N ALA A 16 4.89 -8.23 -14.35
CA ALA A 16 6.12 -8.67 -13.70
C ALA A 16 7.22 -9.13 -14.70
N SER A 17 6.88 -9.29 -15.98
CA SER A 17 7.80 -9.68 -17.06
C SER A 17 8.48 -8.49 -17.75
N VAL A 18 8.13 -7.25 -17.38
CA VAL A 18 8.67 -6.04 -18.03
C VAL A 18 9.87 -5.49 -17.26
N SER A 19 10.91 -5.08 -17.99
CA SER A 19 12.17 -4.59 -17.41
C SER A 19 12.13 -3.13 -16.95
N SER A 20 11.21 -2.32 -17.50
CA SER A 20 10.97 -0.94 -17.09
C SER A 20 9.57 -0.50 -17.48
N PHE A 21 8.97 0.35 -16.65
CA PHE A 21 7.76 1.08 -17.00
C PHE A 21 8.14 2.48 -17.44
N PHE A 22 7.44 3.01 -18.46
CA PHE A 22 7.53 4.40 -18.94
C PHE A 22 8.91 5.09 -18.81
N PRO A 23 9.98 4.54 -19.39
CA PRO A 23 11.35 4.98 -19.13
C PRO A 23 11.67 6.42 -19.57
N GLN A 24 10.81 7.04 -20.38
CA GLN A 24 10.96 8.42 -20.87
C GLN A 24 10.04 9.41 -20.14
N ASN A 25 9.21 8.93 -19.21
CA ASN A 25 8.24 9.77 -18.51
C ASN A 25 8.77 10.15 -17.14
N ILE A 26 8.58 11.43 -16.79
CA ILE A 26 8.82 11.93 -15.46
C ILE A 26 7.56 11.70 -14.63
N CYS A 27 7.71 10.92 -13.55
CA CYS A 27 6.62 10.60 -12.63
C CYS A 27 6.79 11.33 -11.30
N LEU A 28 5.77 11.29 -10.44
CA LEU A 28 5.79 11.99 -9.14
C LEU A 28 6.99 11.59 -8.28
N GLY A 29 7.38 10.32 -8.27
CA GLY A 29 8.54 9.85 -7.49
C GLY A 29 9.85 10.46 -8.00
N ASP A 30 10.02 10.60 -9.31
CA ASP A 30 11.19 11.26 -9.92
C ASP A 30 11.27 12.73 -9.50
N ILE A 31 10.13 13.43 -9.54
CA ILE A 31 10.04 14.85 -9.13
C ILE A 31 10.41 15.01 -7.65
N LEU A 32 9.85 14.17 -6.77
CA LEU A 32 10.12 14.20 -5.34
C LEU A 32 11.60 13.92 -5.04
N LYS A 33 12.16 12.87 -5.66
CA LYS A 33 13.58 12.51 -5.50
C LYS A 33 14.50 13.64 -5.96
N ASN A 34 14.23 14.23 -7.13
CA ASN A 34 14.99 15.38 -7.63
C ASN A 34 14.81 16.65 -6.77
N SER A 35 13.76 16.72 -5.96
CA SER A 35 13.52 17.80 -4.99
C SER A 35 14.13 17.53 -3.61
N GLY A 36 14.91 16.45 -3.48
CA GLY A 36 15.63 16.07 -2.26
C GLY A 36 14.82 15.25 -1.26
N TYR A 37 13.72 14.61 -1.69
CA TYR A 37 12.94 13.71 -0.84
C TYR A 37 13.49 12.28 -0.91
N GLU A 38 13.56 11.62 0.24
CA GLU A 38 13.67 10.17 0.32
C GLU A 38 12.27 9.56 0.18
N ASN A 39 12.04 8.72 -0.83
CA ASN A 39 10.72 8.20 -1.16
C ASN A 39 10.53 6.77 -0.63
N TYR A 40 9.50 6.59 0.19
CA TYR A 40 9.14 5.34 0.87
C TYR A 40 7.78 4.83 0.40
N PHE A 41 7.66 3.52 0.24
CA PHE A 41 6.40 2.86 -0.10
C PHE A 41 6.17 1.63 0.78
N VAL A 42 4.97 1.51 1.35
CA VAL A 42 4.56 0.43 2.24
C VAL A 42 3.25 -0.19 1.74
N GLN A 43 3.18 -1.52 1.66
CA GLN A 43 1.95 -2.26 1.37
C GLN A 43 1.98 -3.66 2.01
N GLY A 44 0.81 -4.28 2.15
CA GLY A 44 0.72 -5.65 2.68
C GLY A 44 1.05 -6.75 1.66
N ALA A 45 0.87 -6.46 0.37
CA ALA A 45 1.05 -7.40 -0.73
C ALA A 45 2.52 -7.58 -1.15
N ASN A 46 2.80 -8.64 -1.90
CA ASN A 46 4.13 -8.85 -2.47
C ASN A 46 4.44 -7.78 -3.54
N LEU A 47 5.59 -7.12 -3.46
CA LEU A 47 5.98 -6.05 -4.39
C LEU A 47 6.14 -6.50 -5.84
N ARG A 48 6.42 -7.79 -6.09
CA ARG A 48 6.52 -8.32 -7.46
C ARG A 48 5.16 -8.40 -8.15
N PHE A 49 4.08 -8.43 -7.38
CA PHE A 49 2.74 -8.52 -7.94
C PHE A 49 2.40 -7.25 -8.74
N ALA A 50 2.03 -7.45 -10.01
CA ALA A 50 1.84 -6.38 -10.97
C ALA A 50 3.09 -5.49 -11.17
N GLY A 51 4.30 -6.03 -10.99
CA GLY A 51 5.55 -5.34 -11.34
C GLY A 51 5.77 -4.04 -10.57
N LYS A 52 5.18 -3.91 -9.37
CA LYS A 52 5.27 -2.67 -8.58
C LYS A 52 6.70 -2.36 -8.17
N ASP A 53 7.49 -3.37 -7.84
CA ASP A 53 8.92 -3.21 -7.54
C ASP A 53 9.66 -2.59 -8.71
N VAL A 54 9.47 -3.09 -9.94
CA VAL A 54 10.11 -2.55 -11.15
C VAL A 54 9.66 -1.10 -11.37
N PHE A 55 8.34 -0.85 -11.36
CA PHE A 55 7.79 0.49 -11.57
C PHE A 55 8.26 1.51 -10.53
N LEU A 56 8.17 1.19 -9.25
CA LEU A 56 8.51 2.13 -8.18
C LEU A 56 10.02 2.41 -8.18
N LYS A 57 10.87 1.38 -8.34
CA LYS A 57 12.33 1.55 -8.42
C LYS A 57 12.73 2.37 -9.65
N SER A 58 12.09 2.15 -10.80
CA SER A 58 12.37 2.93 -12.01
C SER A 58 11.94 4.39 -11.90
N HIS A 59 11.09 4.74 -10.93
CA HIS A 59 10.53 6.08 -10.74
C HIS A 59 10.83 6.68 -9.37
N GLY A 60 12.07 6.53 -8.91
CA GLY A 60 12.61 7.31 -7.79
C GLY A 60 12.24 6.81 -6.39
N PHE A 61 11.73 5.58 -6.23
CA PHE A 61 11.53 4.97 -4.91
C PHE A 61 12.67 4.02 -4.57
N ASP A 62 13.42 4.34 -3.53
CA ASP A 62 14.56 3.53 -3.07
C ASP A 62 14.19 2.64 -1.86
N HIS A 63 13.10 2.97 -1.16
CA HIS A 63 12.66 2.27 0.04
C HIS A 63 11.28 1.64 -0.16
N LEU A 64 11.25 0.33 -0.37
CA LEU A 64 10.02 -0.43 -0.65
C LEU A 64 9.81 -1.52 0.40
N TYR A 65 8.61 -1.57 0.96
CA TYR A 65 8.20 -2.56 1.96
C TYR A 65 6.93 -3.26 1.50
N GLY A 66 7.05 -4.55 1.19
CA GLY A 66 5.92 -5.42 0.91
C GLY A 66 5.90 -6.63 1.84
N ALA A 67 5.11 -7.62 1.45
CA ALA A 67 4.98 -8.90 2.14
C ALA A 67 6.29 -9.51 2.66
N GLU A 68 7.34 -9.56 1.84
CA GLU A 68 8.59 -10.24 2.19
C GLU A 68 9.43 -9.37 3.13
N GLU A 69 9.49 -8.06 2.88
CA GLU A 69 10.24 -7.09 3.65
C GLU A 69 9.63 -6.84 5.04
N LEU A 70 8.30 -6.86 5.12
CA LEU A 70 7.55 -6.67 6.38
C LEU A 70 7.58 -7.90 7.29
N LYS A 71 7.85 -9.09 6.75
CA LYS A 71 7.79 -10.36 7.50
C LYS A 71 8.65 -10.37 8.77
N THR A 72 9.75 -9.63 8.80
CA THR A 72 10.66 -9.57 9.95
C THR A 72 10.45 -8.35 10.85
N THR A 73 9.55 -7.44 10.49
CA THR A 73 9.29 -6.20 11.25
C THR A 73 7.93 -6.20 11.93
N VAL A 74 6.92 -6.83 11.31
CA VAL A 74 5.56 -6.91 11.87
C VAL A 74 5.53 -7.79 13.11
N ALA A 75 4.59 -7.49 14.02
CA ALA A 75 4.42 -8.22 15.26
C ALA A 75 3.95 -9.67 15.04
N ASP A 76 3.09 -9.91 14.05
CA ASP A 76 2.58 -11.24 13.70
C ASP A 76 2.75 -11.52 12.19
N PRO A 77 3.84 -12.20 11.79
CA PRO A 77 4.11 -12.52 10.39
C PRO A 77 3.08 -13.48 9.76
N THR A 78 2.24 -14.13 10.57
CA THR A 78 1.22 -15.08 10.12
C THR A 78 -0.15 -14.42 9.93
N TYR A 79 -0.35 -13.21 10.44
CA TYR A 79 -1.60 -12.49 10.34
C TYR A 79 -1.79 -11.87 8.95
N ARG A 80 -2.28 -12.68 8.02
CA ARG A 80 -2.38 -12.36 6.60
C ARG A 80 -3.67 -12.87 5.99
N ASN A 81 -4.09 -12.24 4.90
CA ASN A 81 -5.14 -12.71 3.99
C ASN A 81 -4.54 -13.08 2.62
N ASP A 82 -5.39 -13.43 1.67
CA ASP A 82 -4.97 -13.87 0.32
C ASP A 82 -4.18 -12.80 -0.45
N TRP A 83 -4.33 -11.53 -0.09
CA TRP A 83 -3.64 -10.41 -0.74
C TRP A 83 -2.41 -9.92 0.02
N GLY A 84 -2.25 -10.29 1.29
CA GLY A 84 -1.08 -9.93 2.08
C GLY A 84 -1.38 -9.64 3.54
N PHE A 85 -0.59 -8.75 4.15
CA PHE A 85 -0.92 -8.23 5.49
C PHE A 85 -2.19 -7.39 5.46
N TYR A 86 -2.99 -7.50 6.52
CA TYR A 86 -4.20 -6.71 6.71
C TYR A 86 -3.89 -5.21 6.85
N ASP A 87 -4.88 -4.36 6.54
CA ASP A 87 -4.73 -2.91 6.54
C ASP A 87 -4.30 -2.37 7.92
N ASP A 88 -4.79 -2.95 9.02
CA ASP A 88 -4.38 -2.56 10.37
C ASP A 88 -2.86 -2.75 10.61
N THR A 89 -2.30 -3.83 10.11
CA THR A 89 -0.86 -4.13 10.17
C THR A 89 -0.07 -3.18 9.29
N VAL A 90 -0.53 -2.96 8.05
CA VAL A 90 0.15 -2.07 7.10
C VAL A 90 0.16 -0.63 7.60
N LEU A 91 -0.94 -0.15 8.17
CA LEU A 91 -1.07 1.21 8.66
C LEU A 91 -0.34 1.41 10.01
N ASP A 92 -0.21 0.38 10.85
CA ASP A 92 0.66 0.40 12.03
C ASP A 92 2.14 0.53 11.66
N GLU A 93 2.62 -0.26 10.69
CA GLU A 93 3.98 -0.13 10.17
C GLU A 93 4.21 1.21 9.45
N THR A 94 3.18 1.73 8.76
CA THR A 94 3.22 3.06 8.14
C THR A 94 3.38 4.15 9.21
N TRP A 95 2.63 4.07 10.31
CA TRP A 95 2.78 4.99 11.44
C TRP A 95 4.18 4.96 12.05
N LYS A 96 4.72 3.77 12.35
CA LYS A 96 6.09 3.63 12.89
C LYS A 96 7.13 4.24 11.96
N LYS A 97 6.99 4.01 10.65
CA LYS A 97 7.89 4.60 9.65
C LYS A 97 7.74 6.11 9.59
N PHE A 98 6.51 6.65 9.65
CA PHE A 98 6.29 8.09 9.71
C PHE A 98 6.97 8.71 10.93
N GLU A 99 6.79 8.13 12.12
CA GLU A 99 7.41 8.61 13.35
C GLU A 99 8.94 8.65 13.23
N GLU A 100 9.57 7.56 12.78
CA GLU A 100 11.01 7.49 12.51
C GLU A 100 11.47 8.59 11.54
N LEU A 101 10.81 8.73 10.40
CA LEU A 101 11.20 9.67 9.35
C LEU A 101 10.98 11.12 9.78
N SER A 102 9.92 11.40 10.53
CA SER A 102 9.61 12.74 11.06
C SER A 102 10.70 13.28 12.00
N GLN A 103 11.39 12.39 12.71
CA GLN A 103 12.48 12.73 13.64
C GLN A 103 13.84 12.83 12.96
N SER A 104 13.97 12.38 11.71
CA SER A 104 15.26 12.31 10.99
C SER A 104 15.82 13.66 10.53
N GLY A 105 14.97 14.70 10.46
CA GLY A 105 15.32 16.02 9.90
C GLY A 105 15.47 16.04 8.38
N LYS A 106 15.22 14.93 7.68
CA LYS A 106 15.25 14.84 6.22
C LYS A 106 13.85 15.03 5.61
N ARG A 107 13.81 15.47 4.35
CA ARG A 107 12.56 15.48 3.57
C ARG A 107 12.26 14.04 3.14
N PHE A 108 11.05 13.59 3.41
CA PHE A 108 10.60 12.26 3.01
C PHE A 108 9.20 12.31 2.42
N SER A 109 8.91 11.35 1.55
CA SER A 109 7.55 11.03 1.14
C SER A 109 7.25 9.59 1.55
N LEU A 110 6.09 9.35 2.14
CA LEU A 110 5.66 8.03 2.58
C LEU A 110 4.33 7.70 1.93
N PHE A 111 4.32 6.67 1.11
CA PHE A 111 3.16 6.18 0.40
C PHE A 111 2.73 4.85 1.02
N ALA A 112 1.46 4.72 1.40
CA ALA A 112 0.88 3.48 1.86
C ALA A 112 -0.20 3.00 0.88
N LEU A 113 -0.28 1.68 0.66
CA LEU A 113 -1.33 1.05 -0.14
C LEU A 113 -2.03 -0.04 0.68
N THR A 114 -3.30 0.22 0.98
CA THR A 114 -4.23 -0.73 1.59
C THR A 114 -4.82 -1.69 0.55
N VAL A 115 -5.27 -2.86 0.99
CA VAL A 115 -5.79 -3.91 0.09
C VAL A 115 -6.94 -4.73 0.68
N ASP A 116 -7.33 -4.53 1.94
CA ASP A 116 -8.42 -5.32 2.54
C ASP A 116 -9.76 -5.14 1.80
N THR A 117 -9.95 -4.06 1.04
CA THR A 117 -11.15 -3.84 0.23
C THR A 117 -11.16 -4.61 -1.10
N HIS A 118 -10.19 -5.49 -1.34
CA HIS A 118 -10.09 -6.23 -2.60
C HIS A 118 -11.25 -7.22 -2.78
N HIS A 119 -11.77 -7.32 -4.01
CA HIS A 119 -12.82 -8.26 -4.39
C HIS A 119 -12.41 -9.73 -4.14
N PRO A 120 -13.35 -10.68 -4.01
CA PRO A 120 -14.81 -10.53 -4.22
C PRO A 120 -15.55 -9.83 -3.07
N ASP A 121 -15.20 -10.16 -1.83
CA ASP A 121 -15.96 -9.73 -0.63
C ASP A 121 -15.20 -8.74 0.26
N GLY A 122 -13.87 -8.62 0.11
CA GLY A 122 -13.01 -7.90 1.05
C GLY A 122 -12.70 -8.69 2.32
N PHE A 123 -11.83 -8.10 3.14
CA PHE A 123 -11.27 -8.68 4.36
C PHE A 123 -11.51 -7.70 5.50
N ILE A 124 -11.80 -8.23 6.69
CA ILE A 124 -12.09 -7.43 7.88
C ILE A 124 -10.95 -7.67 8.87
N SER A 125 -10.17 -6.63 9.15
CA SER A 125 -9.04 -6.70 10.07
C SER A 125 -9.54 -6.95 11.51
N ARG A 126 -8.69 -7.53 12.36
CA ARG A 126 -9.10 -8.07 13.66
C ARG A 126 -9.46 -6.97 14.65
N THR A 127 -8.76 -5.84 14.53
CA THR A 127 -8.84 -4.64 15.38
C THR A 127 -9.97 -3.69 15.01
N CYS A 128 -10.64 -3.95 13.90
CA CYS A 128 -11.70 -3.11 13.36
C CYS A 128 -12.98 -3.18 14.20
N GLU A 129 -13.57 -2.06 14.60
CA GLU A 129 -14.82 -2.07 15.37
C GLU A 129 -16.05 -2.09 14.46
N ARG A 130 -15.99 -1.41 13.30
CA ARG A 130 -17.07 -1.34 12.31
C ARG A 130 -17.15 -2.57 11.39
N LYS A 131 -17.20 -3.78 11.96
CA LYS A 131 -17.16 -5.07 11.23
C LYS A 131 -18.40 -5.41 10.41
N ARG A 132 -19.45 -4.57 10.42
CA ARG A 132 -20.73 -4.88 9.79
C ARG A 132 -21.35 -3.66 9.12
N TYR A 133 -21.67 -3.84 7.84
CA TYR A 133 -22.47 -2.92 7.05
C TYR A 133 -23.63 -3.69 6.41
N ASP A 134 -24.86 -3.23 6.64
CA ASP A 134 -26.07 -3.86 6.12
C ASP A 134 -26.69 -3.01 5.01
N VAL A 135 -27.10 -3.67 3.92
CA VAL A 135 -27.86 -3.07 2.80
C VAL A 135 -29.16 -3.83 2.69
N ASP A 136 -30.29 -3.13 2.81
CA ASP A 136 -31.64 -3.74 2.81
C ASP A 136 -31.80 -4.89 3.81
N GLY A 137 -31.19 -4.74 5.00
CA GLY A 137 -31.22 -5.73 6.07
C GLY A 137 -30.33 -6.96 5.84
N LYS A 138 -29.55 -6.99 4.75
CA LYS A 138 -28.59 -8.06 4.45
C LYS A 138 -27.16 -7.59 4.68
N LYS A 139 -26.36 -8.46 5.28
CA LYS A 139 -24.92 -8.22 5.47
C LYS A 139 -24.24 -8.05 4.12
N ASN A 140 -23.47 -6.98 3.97
CA ASN A 140 -22.63 -6.72 2.80
C ASN A 140 -21.15 -6.73 3.24
N LEU A 141 -20.41 -7.76 2.84
CA LEU A 141 -19.01 -7.93 3.24
C LEU A 141 -18.11 -6.86 2.62
N SER A 142 -18.32 -6.52 1.35
CA SER A 142 -17.51 -5.50 0.65
C SER A 142 -17.63 -4.14 1.34
N PHE A 143 -18.84 -3.73 1.70
CA PHE A 143 -19.04 -2.49 2.46
C PHE A 143 -18.56 -2.59 3.90
N SER A 144 -18.59 -3.77 4.51
CA SER A 144 -17.97 -3.98 5.82
C SER A 144 -16.45 -3.79 5.74
N ALA A 145 -15.78 -4.35 4.72
CA ALA A 145 -14.35 -4.16 4.48
C ALA A 145 -13.98 -2.70 4.18
N VAL A 146 -14.80 -2.00 3.37
CA VAL A 146 -14.61 -0.56 3.11
C VAL A 146 -14.76 0.26 4.39
N SER A 147 -15.81 0.02 5.19
CA SER A 147 -16.00 0.70 6.47
C SER A 147 -14.84 0.43 7.43
N CYS A 148 -14.27 -0.77 7.36
CA CYS A 148 -13.14 -1.19 8.17
C CYS A 148 -11.84 -0.48 7.78
N SER A 149 -11.51 -0.47 6.49
CA SER A 149 -10.36 0.25 5.95
C SER A 149 -10.44 1.76 6.26
N GLN A 150 -11.64 2.36 6.15
CA GLN A 150 -11.88 3.76 6.52
C GLN A 150 -11.61 4.04 8.01
N GLU A 151 -11.98 3.12 8.90
CA GLU A 151 -11.69 3.24 10.33
C GLU A 151 -10.18 3.26 10.60
N HIS A 152 -9.43 2.34 10.00
CA HIS A 152 -7.97 2.30 10.15
C HIS A 152 -7.28 3.52 9.54
N ILE A 153 -7.73 4.00 8.38
CA ILE A 153 -7.22 5.22 7.76
C ILE A 153 -7.50 6.44 8.65
N ALA A 154 -8.72 6.55 9.20
CA ALA A 154 -9.06 7.63 10.13
C ALA A 154 -8.14 7.60 11.38
N ALA A 155 -7.94 6.42 11.96
CA ALA A 155 -7.04 6.25 13.10
C ALA A 155 -5.57 6.60 12.78
N LEU A 156 -5.09 6.35 11.55
CA LEU A 156 -3.76 6.81 11.12
C LEU A 156 -3.72 8.34 11.01
N ILE A 157 -4.72 8.95 10.38
CA ILE A 157 -4.81 10.41 10.21
C ILE A 157 -4.83 11.12 11.58
N GLU A 158 -5.54 10.57 12.57
CA GLU A 158 -5.61 11.15 13.92
C GLU A 158 -4.27 11.10 14.68
N LYS A 159 -3.33 10.24 14.28
CA LYS A 159 -1.99 10.14 14.88
C LYS A 159 -0.98 11.12 14.29
N ILE A 160 -1.20 11.59 13.05
CA ILE A 160 -0.29 12.47 12.29
C ILE A 160 -0.61 13.94 12.58
#